data_AF-A0A561VFP1-F1
#
_entry.id   AF-A0A561VFP1-F1
#
_cell.length_a   1.000
_cell.length_b   1.000
_cell.length_c   1.000
_cell.angle_alpha   90.00
_cell.angle_beta   90.00
_cell.angle_gamma   90.00
#
_symmetry.space_group_name_H-M   'P 1'
#
loop_
_entity.id
_entity.type
_entity.pdbx_description
1 polymer ?
#
loop_
_entity_poly.entity_id
_entity_poly.type
_entity_poly.pdbx_seq_one_letter_code
_entity_poly.pdbx_strand_id
1 'polypeptide(L)'
;MLSIVLQALYLLLYLFLIVLLARFVLSAVLQYGRRWQPGRGASAGLESVWSVTDPPLKALRRVIPPLRIGTVSIDLASLVLLVILFVLMEFVLKRLIIG
;
A
#
# COMPACT_ATOMS: atom_id res chain seq x y z
N MET A 1 7.09 -23.55 17.30
CA MET A 1 7.94 -24.04 16.19
C MET A 1 7.71 -23.13 14.99
N LEU A 2 8.76 -22.58 14.36
CA LEU A 2 8.61 -21.62 13.25
C LEU A 2 7.95 -22.30 12.03
N SER A 3 6.70 -21.93 11.74
CA SER A 3 5.97 -22.39 10.56
C SER A 3 6.46 -21.67 9.30
N ILE A 4 6.98 -22.42 8.34
CA ILE A 4 7.42 -21.91 7.02
C ILE A 4 6.31 -21.12 6.32
N VAL A 5 5.06 -21.56 6.48
CA VAL A 5 3.89 -20.89 5.90
C VAL A 5 3.70 -19.49 6.47
N LEU A 6 3.82 -19.34 7.79
CA LEU A 6 3.68 -18.03 8.45
C LEU A 6 4.85 -17.09 8.10
N GLN A 7 6.06 -17.63 7.95
CA GLN A 7 7.22 -16.85 7.50
C GLN A 7 7.03 -16.33 6.06
N ALA A 8 6.60 -17.20 5.14
CA ALA A 8 6.35 -16.81 3.76
C ALA A 8 5.22 -15.77 3.66
N LEU A 9 4.16 -15.92 4.46
CA LEU A 9 3.08 -14.95 4.54
C LEU A 9 3.57 -13.60 5.06
N TYR A 10 4.36 -13.60 6.13
CA TYR A 10 4.94 -12.37 6.68
C TYR A 10 5.82 -11.65 5.65
N LEU A 11 6.66 -12.40 4.93
CA LEU A 11 7.50 -11.85 3.85
C LEU A 11 6.65 -11.20 2.75
N LEU A 12 5.56 -11.86 2.33
CA LEU A 12 4.66 -11.32 1.31
C LEU A 12 3.99 -10.03 1.77
N LEU A 13 3.50 -9.98 3.01
CA LEU A 13 2.93 -8.75 3.60
C LEU A 13 3.97 -7.63 3.69
N TYR A 14 5.21 -7.95 4.05
CA TYR A 14 6.31 -6.97 4.12
C TYR A 14 6.69 -6.43 2.72
N LEU A 15 6.75 -7.28 1.70
CA LEU A 15 6.97 -6.83 0.32
C LEU A 15 5.83 -5.93 -0.15
N PHE A 16 4.59 -6.32 0.15
CA PHE A 16 3.42 -5.49 -0.17
C PHE A 16 3.44 -4.15 0.58
N LEU A 17 3.92 -4.11 1.83
CA LEU A 17 4.11 -2.86 2.59
C LEU A 17 5.07 -1.92 1.88
N ILE A 18 6.21 -2.43 1.39
CA ILE A 18 7.17 -1.63 0.63
C ILE A 18 6.53 -1.04 -0.63
N VAL A 19 5.77 -1.84 -1.38
CA VAL A 19 5.08 -1.37 -2.59
C VAL A 19 4.00 -0.33 -2.24
N LEU A 20 3.26 -0.52 -1.15
CA LEU A 20 2.25 0.43 -0.70
C LEU A 20 2.86 1.75 -0.23
N LEU A 21 4.01 1.72 0.44
CA LEU A 21 4.78 2.90 0.78
C LEU A 21 5.31 3.61 -0.47
N ALA A 22 5.85 2.86 -1.43
CA ALA A 22 6.27 3.41 -2.71
C ALA A 22 5.09 4.10 -3.41
N ARG A 23 3.90 3.50 -3.42
CA ARG A 23 2.68 4.12 -3.93
C ARG A 23 2.36 5.43 -3.23
N PHE A 24 2.41 5.45 -1.90
CA PHE A 24 2.10 6.65 -1.11
C PHE A 24 3.06 7.82 -1.44
N VAL A 25 4.34 7.51 -1.62
CA VAL A 25 5.34 8.52 -2.05
C VAL A 25 5.10 8.94 -3.49
N LEU A 26 4.90 7.99 -4.41
CA LEU A 26 4.71 8.29 -5.84
C LEU A 26 3.42 9.08 -6.09
N SER A 27 2.35 8.83 -5.33
CA SER A 27 1.12 9.62 -5.41
C SER A 27 1.35 11.07 -4.97
N ALA A 28 2.11 11.28 -3.89
CA ALA A 28 2.52 12.62 -3.46
C ALA A 28 3.41 13.31 -4.53
N VAL A 29 4.42 12.61 -5.06
CA VAL A 29 5.29 13.12 -6.12
C VAL A 29 4.49 13.56 -7.34
N LEU A 30 3.52 12.75 -7.79
CA LEU A 30 2.65 13.11 -8.92
C LEU A 30 1.69 14.26 -8.59
N GLN A 31 1.16 14.31 -7.37
CA GLN A 31 0.23 15.37 -6.94
C GLN A 31 0.91 16.74 -6.85
N TYR A 32 2.12 16.78 -6.30
CA TYR A 32 2.88 18.02 -6.09
C TYR A 32 3.76 18.38 -7.30
N GLY A 33 4.26 17.39 -8.04
CA GLY A 33 5.09 17.54 -9.23
C GLY A 33 4.29 17.75 -10.50
N ARG A 34 3.38 18.73 -10.56
CA ARG A 34 2.46 18.93 -11.71
C ARG A 34 3.14 19.11 -13.09
N ARG A 35 4.43 19.44 -13.13
CA ARG A 35 5.23 19.57 -14.37
C ARG A 35 6.10 18.34 -14.67
N TRP A 36 6.21 17.40 -13.73
CA TRP A 36 7.01 16.21 -13.91
C TRP A 36 6.31 15.25 -14.87
N GLN A 37 7.02 14.86 -15.92
CA GLN A 37 6.57 13.86 -16.88
C GLN A 37 7.45 12.61 -16.68
N PRO A 38 6.88 11.48 -16.25
CA PRO A 38 7.67 10.28 -16.02
C PRO A 38 8.25 9.78 -17.34
N GLY A 39 9.58 9.60 -17.38
CA GLY A 39 10.25 8.93 -18.48
C GLY A 39 9.84 7.45 -18.55
N ARG A 40 10.20 6.76 -19.63
CA ARG A 40 9.77 5.37 -19.89
C ARG A 40 9.97 4.42 -18.71
N GLY A 41 11.14 4.44 -18.07
CA GLY A 41 11.43 3.60 -16.91
C GLY A 41 10.60 3.95 -15.68
N ALA A 42 10.40 5.25 -15.41
CA ALA A 42 9.56 5.71 -14.32
C ALA A 42 8.10 5.32 -14.54
N SER A 43 7.58 5.44 -15.77
CA SER A 43 6.22 5.03 -16.12
C SER A 43 5.98 3.54 -15.91
N ALA A 44 6.93 2.68 -16.29
CA ALA A 44 6.83 1.25 -16.03
C ALA A 44 6.82 0.93 -14.52
N GLY A 45 7.63 1.65 -13.74
CA GLY A 45 7.63 1.54 -12.28
C GLY A 45 6.31 1.97 -11.64
N LEU A 46 5.74 3.10 -12.10
CA LEU A 46 4.41 3.57 -11.68
C LEU A 46 3.35 2.50 -11.99
N GLU A 47 3.33 1.97 -13.21
CA GLU A 47 2.37 0.93 -13.60
C GLU A 47 2.50 -0.33 -12.72
N SER A 48 3.72 -0.77 -12.45
CA SER A 48 3.99 -1.92 -11.58
C SER A 48 3.48 -1.69 -10.16
N VAL A 49 3.77 -0.52 -9.57
CA VAL A 49 3.30 -0.17 -8.23
C VAL A 49 1.77 -0.10 -8.19
N TRP A 50 1.15 0.60 -9.16
CA TRP A 50 -0.30 0.76 -9.20
C TRP A 50 -1.04 -0.54 -9.46
N SER A 51 -0.54 -1.40 -10.33
CA SER A 51 -1.18 -2.70 -10.62
C SER A 51 -1.27 -3.59 -9.39
N VAL A 52 -0.23 -3.60 -8.53
CA VAL A 52 -0.20 -4.41 -7.30
C VAL A 52 -1.11 -3.82 -6.22
N THR A 53 -1.21 -2.50 -6.14
CA THR A 53 -1.89 -1.81 -5.03
C THR A 53 -3.32 -1.35 -5.35
N ASP A 54 -3.69 -1.21 -6.62
CA ASP A 54 -5.04 -0.80 -7.04
C ASP A 54 -6.12 -1.79 -6.63
N PRO A 55 -5.98 -3.11 -6.82
CA PRO A 55 -7.02 -4.06 -6.44
C PRO A 55 -7.46 -3.95 -4.96
N PRO A 56 -6.55 -3.98 -3.97
CA PRO A 56 -6.94 -3.84 -2.57
C PRO A 56 -7.48 -2.45 -2.24
N LEU A 57 -6.95 -1.38 -2.84
CA LEU A 57 -7.48 -0.03 -2.64
C LEU A 57 -8.88 0.13 -3.25
N LYS A 58 -9.15 -0.46 -4.41
CA LYS A 58 -10.48 -0.46 -5.03
C LYS A 58 -11.47 -1.23 -4.17
N ALA A 59 -11.07 -2.37 -3.61
CA ALA A 59 -11.90 -3.12 -2.66
C ALA A 59 -12.22 -2.27 -1.43
N LEU A 60 -11.23 -1.60 -0.86
CA LEU A 60 -11.41 -0.74 0.31
C LEU A 60 -12.31 0.48 0.02
N ARG A 61 -12.15 1.10 -1.15
CA ARG A 61 -12.95 2.25 -1.61
C ARG A 61 -14.44 1.93 -1.77
N ARG A 62 -14.82 0.66 -1.87
CA ARG A 62 -16.24 0.25 -1.86
C ARG A 62 -16.86 0.39 -0.46
N VAL A 63 -16.04 0.27 0.58
CA VAL A 63 -16.50 0.34 1.98
C VAL A 63 -16.27 1.73 2.55
N ILE A 64 -15.13 2.35 2.23
CA ILE A 64 -14.71 3.66 2.74
C ILE A 64 -14.60 4.62 1.56
N PRO A 65 -15.66 5.39 1.25
CA PRO A 65 -15.61 6.34 0.15
C PRO A 65 -14.55 7.42 0.41
N PRO A 66 -13.93 7.98 -0.64
CA PRO A 66 -12.91 9.01 -0.49
C PRO A 66 -13.51 10.26 0.16
N LEU A 67 -13.00 10.62 1.35
CA LEU A 67 -13.37 11.84 2.04
C LEU A 67 -12.63 13.03 1.41
N ARG A 68 -13.40 13.98 0.89
CA ARG A 68 -12.89 15.29 0.45
C ARG A 68 -13.17 16.28 1.56
N ILE A 69 -12.13 16.92 2.09
CA ILE A 69 -12.27 17.97 3.11
C ILE A 69 -11.95 19.29 2.42
N GLY A 70 -13.00 20.03 2.06
CA GLY A 70 -12.86 21.28 1.31
C GLY A 70 -12.19 21.07 -0.06
N THR A 71 -11.05 21.74 -0.27
CA THR A 71 -10.27 21.66 -1.52
C THR A 71 -9.17 20.59 -1.49
N VAL A 72 -8.92 19.95 -0.33
CA VAL A 72 -7.85 18.97 -0.17
C VAL A 72 -8.42 17.55 -0.16
N SER A 73 -7.96 16.73 -1.10
CA SER A 73 -8.19 15.28 -1.09
C SER A 73 -7.00 14.59 -0.44
N ILE A 74 -7.21 13.98 0.72
CA ILE A 74 -6.24 13.08 1.33
C ILE A 74 -6.48 11.68 0.73
N ASP A 75 -5.41 10.96 0.36
CA ASP A 75 -5.51 9.56 -0.08
C ASP A 75 -5.76 8.63 1.12
N LEU A 76 -6.93 8.83 1.74
CA LEU A 76 -7.38 8.15 2.96
C LEU A 76 -7.39 6.63 2.76
N ALA A 77 -7.75 6.15 1.58
CA ALA A 77 -7.74 4.73 1.27
C ALA A 77 -6.35 4.12 1.42
N SER A 78 -5.29 4.80 0.93
CA SER A 78 -3.91 4.33 1.08
C SER A 78 -3.46 4.34 2.53
N LEU A 79 -3.83 5.36 3.31
CA LEU A 79 -3.53 5.42 4.74
C LEU A 79 -4.24 4.31 5.52
N VAL A 80 -5.53 4.09 5.27
CA VAL A 80 -6.29 3.04 5.94
C VAL A 80 -5.76 1.67 5.55
N LEU A 81 -5.42 1.44 4.28
CA LEU A 81 -4.81 0.19 3.84
C LEU A 81 -3.45 -0.05 4.52
N LEU A 82 -2.66 1.01 4.73
CA LEU A 82 -1.40 0.93 5.47
C LEU A 82 -1.64 0.48 6.92
N VAL A 83 -2.63 1.06 7.60
CA VAL A 83 -3.01 0.67 8.98
C VAL A 83 -3.47 -0.79 9.03
N ILE A 84 -4.35 -1.19 8.11
CA ILE A 84 -4.81 -2.59 7.99
C ILE A 84 -3.61 -3.52 7.84
N LEU A 85 -2.67 -3.17 6.97
CA LEU A 85 -1.49 -3.99 6.71
C LEU A 85 -0.59 -4.14 7.93
N PHE A 86 -0.35 -3.05 8.68
CA PHE A 86 0.40 -3.12 9.94
C PHE A 86 -0.27 -4.05 10.96
N VAL A 87 -1.60 -3.97 11.10
CA VAL A 87 -2.35 -4.85 12.00
C VAL A 87 -2.25 -6.32 11.56
N LEU A 88 -2.36 -6.60 10.26
CA LEU A 88 -2.17 -7.97 9.73
C LEU A 88 -0.77 -8.49 10.02
N MET A 89 0.26 -7.67 9.80
CA MET A 89 1.65 -8.05 10.05
C MET A 89 1.92 -8.32 11.51
N GLU A 90 1.43 -7.47 12.41
CA GLU A 90 1.56 -7.66 13.86
C GLU A 90 0.88 -8.97 14.30
N PHE A 91 -0.33 -9.23 13.80
CA PHE A 91 -1.04 -10.47 14.08
C PHE A 91 -0.25 -11.71 13.63
N VAL A 92 0.26 -11.70 12.40
CA VAL A 92 1.06 -12.81 11.85
C VAL A 92 2.36 -12.98 12.63
N LEU A 93 3.06 -11.89 12.94
CA LEU A 93 4.31 -11.91 13.71
C LEU A 93 4.10 -12.46 15.11
N LYS A 94 3.06 -11.99 15.82
CA LYS A 94 2.71 -12.48 17.16
C LYS A 94 2.41 -13.98 17.12
N ARG A 95 1.68 -14.45 16.11
CA ARG A 95 1.39 -15.88 15.93
C ARG A 95 2.65 -16.70 15.60
N LEU A 96 3.59 -16.11 14.86
CA LEU A 96 4.87 -16.74 14.52
C LEU A 96 5.79 -16.89 15.75
N ILE A 97 5.79 -15.91 16.65
CA ILE A 97 6.66 -15.89 17.84
C ILE A 97 6.12 -16.77 18.97
N ILE A 98 4.80 -16.72 19.21
CA ILE A 98 4.16 -17.45 20.33
C ILE A 98 3.86 -18.92 19.97
N GLY A 99 3.85 -19.26 18.68
CA GLY A 99 3.54 -20.61 18.15
C GLY A 99 4.71 -21.58 18.03
#